data_AF-A0A7V9Q2A7-F1
#
_entry.id   AF-A0A7V9Q2A7-F1
#
_cell.length_a   1.000
_cell.length_b   1.000
_cell.length_c   1.000
_cell.angle_alpha   90.00
_cell.angle_beta   90.00
_cell.angle_gamma   90.00
#
_symmetry.space_group_name_H-M   'P 1'
#
loop_
_entity.id
_entity.type
_entity.pdbx_description
1 polymer ?
#
loop_
_entity_poly.entity_id
_entity_poly.type
_entity_poly.pdbx_seq_one_letter_code
_entity_poly.pdbx_strand_id
1 'polypeptide(L)'
;VPFVDAVDALDAIDQTADPLPELPLEPDWKVQPRLWGHSLHPMCTYFGAFPAALANAFIARLSRPGDVVIDPFCGRGTVPLQACVTRRIGVGVDANPLASLLTGAKVDAPDRRTAIARIEALRLDWSHGAPAWTALARAAASDPERSLVPAPRGQPNRFETLPPAVVRAFHLTTLGQLLMLRHELDPAAIADRFLLAALAGILHGRSGGYLSAALPNTFSLAPRYTSRFVAERGVPAPQRDVFRLLAAKSVRLFRDPVPSTRGIALDGDARNAGARIGDALRARGHPERARLVVSSPPYLRVVRYGTYNWLRLWLLGADPAEVDARLETPPRPGEYAHFMRTVLASLGGVLSDDAAVVLVVGDVSTDRGRPVAEQRSLCRTVWEEAARPLGYRLAGVSADPVAAGRKVTRIWGPEAGRATDIDRILVIAPTELGRRRALAALRGPVAWDAPVGRGASGAGKPLAILGRYAADVPSGRPRGDGSAGADEEPGSRADDQPAAQLRPAAAGPSVRA
;
A
#
# COMPACT_ATOMS: atom_id res chain seq x y z
N VAL A 1 -55.32 -16.03 -4.70
CA VAL A 1 -54.32 -16.81 -5.45
C VAL A 1 -54.33 -16.29 -6.88
N PRO A 2 -53.22 -15.81 -7.45
CA PRO A 2 -52.27 -14.77 -6.98
C PRO A 2 -52.27 -13.58 -7.99
N PHE A 3 -52.20 -12.30 -7.59
CA PHE A 3 -50.99 -11.49 -7.38
C PHE A 3 -49.68 -12.12 -7.90
N VAL A 4 -49.53 -12.13 -9.23
CA VAL A 4 -48.26 -12.21 -9.95
C VAL A 4 -48.27 -11.03 -10.95
N ASP A 5 -47.10 -10.57 -11.39
CA ASP A 5 -46.90 -9.54 -12.44
C ASP A 5 -46.62 -8.09 -11.98
N ALA A 6 -45.80 -7.92 -10.94
CA ALA A 6 -45.05 -6.67 -10.79
C ALA A 6 -43.57 -6.87 -10.39
N VAL A 7 -43.13 -8.11 -10.16
CA VAL A 7 -41.73 -8.43 -9.81
C VAL A 7 -40.94 -8.84 -11.06
N ASP A 8 -41.59 -9.43 -12.07
CA ASP A 8 -40.91 -9.89 -13.29
C ASP A 8 -40.60 -8.78 -14.31
N ALA A 9 -41.17 -7.58 -14.15
CA ALA A 9 -40.94 -6.45 -15.06
C ALA A 9 -39.67 -5.62 -14.72
N LEU A 10 -39.07 -5.82 -13.54
CA LEU A 10 -37.89 -5.06 -13.09
C LEU A 10 -36.57 -5.84 -13.27
N ASP A 11 -36.60 -7.18 -13.30
CA ASP A 11 -35.45 -8.02 -13.67
C ASP A 11 -35.16 -7.99 -15.19
N ALA A 12 -36.09 -7.46 -15.99
CA ALA A 12 -35.99 -7.41 -17.45
C ALA A 12 -35.19 -6.20 -17.98
N ILE A 13 -34.88 -5.18 -17.16
CA ILE A 13 -34.27 -3.94 -17.66
C ILE A 13 -32.73 -4.06 -17.82
N ASP A 14 -32.06 -4.97 -17.09
CA ASP A 14 -30.60 -5.19 -17.25
C ASP A 14 -30.25 -6.22 -18.35
N GLN A 15 -31.26 -6.91 -18.91
CA GLN A 15 -31.07 -7.87 -20.01
C GLN A 15 -31.11 -7.23 -21.41
N THR A 16 -31.31 -5.91 -21.51
CA THR A 16 -31.54 -5.22 -22.80
C THR A 16 -30.35 -4.38 -23.30
N ALA A 17 -29.27 -4.27 -22.53
CA ALA A 17 -28.06 -3.58 -22.97
C ALA A 17 -27.04 -4.58 -23.51
N ASP A 18 -26.59 -4.39 -24.75
CA ASP A 18 -25.52 -5.20 -25.33
C ASP A 18 -24.34 -5.33 -24.35
N PRO A 19 -23.76 -6.54 -24.20
CA PRO A 19 -22.60 -6.73 -23.35
C PRO A 19 -21.44 -5.90 -23.88
N LEU A 20 -20.66 -5.30 -22.97
CA LEU A 20 -19.44 -4.60 -23.37
C LEU A 20 -18.49 -5.61 -24.04
N PRO A 21 -17.82 -5.25 -25.15
CA PRO A 21 -16.94 -6.15 -25.87
C PRO A 21 -15.84 -6.71 -24.97
N GLU A 22 -15.65 -8.01 -25.00
CA GLU A 22 -14.62 -8.69 -24.21
C GLU A 22 -13.23 -8.48 -24.83
N LEU A 23 -12.22 -8.25 -23.97
CA LEU A 23 -10.84 -8.14 -24.40
C LEU A 23 -10.22 -9.54 -24.58
N PRO A 24 -9.46 -9.76 -25.67
CA PRO A 24 -8.68 -10.99 -25.85
C PRO A 24 -7.42 -10.92 -24.98
N LEU A 25 -7.59 -11.00 -23.66
CA LEU A 25 -6.55 -10.81 -22.66
C LEU A 25 -6.43 -12.04 -21.77
N GLU A 26 -5.33 -12.76 -21.91
CA GLU A 26 -4.97 -13.84 -21.00
C GLU A 26 -4.44 -13.27 -19.67
N PRO A 27 -4.91 -13.77 -18.51
CA PRO A 27 -4.51 -13.27 -17.19
C PRO A 27 -3.13 -13.81 -16.75
N ASP A 28 -2.11 -13.67 -17.61
CA ASP A 28 -0.74 -14.19 -17.40
C ASP A 28 -0.06 -13.67 -16.12
N TRP A 29 -0.54 -12.54 -15.58
CA TRP A 29 -0.04 -12.03 -14.30
C TRP A 29 -0.44 -12.91 -13.10
N LYS A 30 -1.48 -13.75 -13.24
CA LYS A 30 -1.95 -14.63 -12.17
C LYS A 30 -1.08 -15.84 -11.92
N VAL A 31 -0.36 -16.29 -12.95
CA VAL A 31 0.60 -17.40 -12.83
C VAL A 31 1.91 -16.96 -12.18
N GLN A 32 2.15 -15.65 -12.07
CA GLN A 32 3.36 -15.12 -11.45
C GLN A 32 3.34 -15.30 -9.91
N PRO A 33 4.52 -15.46 -9.28
CA PRO A 33 4.63 -15.52 -7.84
C PRO A 33 3.99 -14.31 -7.14
N ARG A 34 3.42 -14.51 -5.95
CA ARG A 34 2.78 -13.45 -5.15
C ARG A 34 3.68 -12.22 -4.90
N LEU A 35 4.98 -12.43 -4.80
CA LEU A 35 6.00 -11.39 -4.59
C LEU A 35 6.86 -11.16 -5.86
N TRP A 36 6.29 -11.37 -7.04
CA TRP A 36 6.91 -11.02 -8.31
C TRP A 36 7.15 -9.51 -8.41
N GLY A 37 8.27 -9.12 -9.03
CA GLY A 37 8.69 -7.74 -9.23
C GLY A 37 9.86 -7.31 -8.32
N HIS A 38 10.26 -6.05 -8.52
CA HIS A 38 11.38 -5.39 -7.85
C HIS A 38 11.31 -5.39 -6.32
N SER A 39 12.47 -5.46 -5.65
CA SER A 39 12.63 -5.46 -4.19
C SER A 39 12.07 -4.22 -3.48
N LEU A 40 11.82 -3.13 -4.21
CA LEU A 40 11.18 -1.92 -3.70
C LEU A 40 9.65 -2.02 -3.59
N HIS A 41 8.99 -2.95 -4.28
CA HIS A 41 7.52 -3.12 -4.18
C HIS A 41 7.05 -3.36 -2.73
N PRO A 42 7.65 -4.26 -1.93
CA PRO A 42 7.29 -4.50 -0.53
C PRO A 42 7.90 -3.49 0.47
N MET A 43 8.19 -2.25 0.05
CA MET A 43 8.67 -1.19 0.94
C MET A 43 7.74 -0.95 2.12
N CYS A 44 6.44 -0.80 1.88
CA CYS A 44 5.44 -0.61 2.89
C CYS A 44 4.14 -1.33 2.50
N THR A 45 3.42 -1.87 3.49
CA THR A 45 2.08 -2.43 3.28
C THR A 45 1.08 -1.30 3.07
N TYR A 46 0.17 -1.45 2.11
CA TYR A 46 -0.83 -0.44 1.76
C TYR A 46 -2.10 -1.14 1.32
N PHE A 47 -3.27 -0.62 1.72
CA PHE A 47 -4.56 -1.17 1.30
C PHE A 47 -4.85 -0.83 -0.16
N GLY A 48 -5.63 -1.67 -0.85
CA GLY A 48 -6.12 -1.36 -2.19
C GLY A 48 -5.05 -1.32 -3.29
N ALA A 49 -3.96 -2.09 -3.17
CA ALA A 49 -2.92 -2.17 -4.20
C ALA A 49 -3.00 -3.48 -4.99
N PHE A 50 -3.05 -3.40 -6.32
CA PHE A 50 -2.91 -4.57 -7.19
C PHE A 50 -1.46 -5.06 -7.31
N PRO A 51 -1.23 -6.32 -7.76
CA PRO A 51 0.10 -6.90 -7.88
C PRO A 51 0.96 -6.20 -8.95
N ALA A 52 2.28 -6.15 -8.73
CA ALA A 52 3.24 -5.63 -9.71
C ALA A 52 3.20 -6.39 -11.04
N ALA A 53 2.86 -7.68 -11.01
CA ALA A 53 2.70 -8.48 -12.23
C ALA A 53 1.58 -7.95 -13.13
N LEU A 54 0.45 -7.54 -12.56
CA LEU A 54 -0.64 -6.93 -13.32
C LEU A 54 -0.18 -5.61 -13.96
N ALA A 55 0.50 -4.76 -13.21
CA ALA A 55 1.09 -3.52 -13.74
C ALA A 55 2.03 -3.81 -14.92
N ASN A 56 2.92 -4.79 -14.76
CA ASN A 56 3.89 -5.17 -15.79
C ASN A 56 3.22 -5.68 -17.07
N ALA A 57 2.15 -6.46 -16.94
CA ALA A 57 1.43 -7.01 -18.10
C ALA A 57 0.94 -5.89 -19.04
N PHE A 58 0.40 -4.80 -18.49
CA PHE A 58 -0.06 -3.67 -19.29
C PHE A 58 1.08 -2.76 -19.73
N ILE A 59 2.06 -2.48 -18.86
CA ILE A 59 3.21 -1.65 -19.21
C ILE A 59 4.00 -2.27 -20.37
N ALA A 60 4.26 -3.58 -20.32
CA ALA A 60 5.02 -4.29 -21.35
C ALA A 60 4.28 -4.33 -22.70
N ARG A 61 2.95 -4.50 -22.70
CA ARG A 61 2.14 -4.55 -23.92
C ARG A 61 1.88 -3.17 -24.53
N LEU A 62 1.55 -2.18 -23.69
CA LEU A 62 0.97 -0.92 -24.14
C LEU A 62 1.94 0.27 -24.13
N SER A 63 3.22 0.04 -23.80
CA SER A 63 4.26 1.08 -23.79
C SER A 63 5.62 0.52 -24.22
N ARG A 64 6.54 1.42 -24.57
CA ARG A 64 7.93 1.14 -24.95
C ARG A 64 8.88 1.85 -23.98
N PRO A 65 10.14 1.39 -23.84
CA PRO A 65 11.15 2.14 -23.09
C PRO A 65 11.20 3.62 -23.52
N GLY A 66 11.32 4.52 -22.55
CA GLY A 66 11.26 5.97 -22.76
C GLY A 66 9.85 6.58 -22.72
N ASP A 67 8.79 5.78 -22.89
CA ASP A 67 7.41 6.30 -22.78
C ASP A 67 7.07 6.72 -21.35
N VAL A 68 6.16 7.68 -21.22
CA VAL A 68 5.59 8.11 -19.94
C VAL A 68 4.37 7.26 -19.59
N VAL A 69 4.37 6.70 -18.37
CA VAL A 69 3.29 5.89 -17.80
C VAL A 69 2.76 6.54 -16.53
N ILE A 70 1.45 6.80 -16.49
CA ILE A 70 0.79 7.53 -15.41
C ILE A 70 -0.07 6.59 -14.55
N ASP A 71 -0.10 6.87 -13.25
CA ASP A 71 -1.13 6.40 -12.33
C ASP A 71 -1.68 7.57 -11.49
N PRO A 72 -2.92 8.04 -11.73
CA PRO A 72 -3.52 9.16 -10.99
C PRO A 72 -4.04 8.78 -9.58
N PHE A 73 -4.00 7.49 -9.23
CA PHE A 73 -4.40 6.94 -7.93
C PHE A 73 -3.32 6.00 -7.41
N CYS A 74 -2.08 6.48 -7.40
CA CYS A 74 -0.92 5.60 -7.39
C CYS A 74 -0.71 4.82 -6.09
N GLY A 75 -1.33 5.25 -4.98
CA GLY A 75 -1.18 4.63 -3.67
C GLY A 75 0.29 4.44 -3.31
N ARG A 76 0.69 3.22 -3.01
CA ARG A 76 2.10 2.92 -2.71
C ARG A 76 3.05 2.91 -3.92
N GLY A 77 2.61 3.34 -5.10
CA GLY A 77 3.45 3.53 -6.29
C GLY A 77 3.78 2.25 -7.06
N THR A 78 2.84 1.31 -7.19
CA THR A 78 3.09 0.05 -7.93
C THR A 78 3.38 0.32 -9.42
N VAL A 79 2.51 1.09 -10.10
CA VAL A 79 2.66 1.40 -11.53
C VAL A 79 3.87 2.29 -11.80
N PRO A 80 4.06 3.43 -11.10
CA PRO A 80 5.23 4.29 -11.34
C PRO A 80 6.56 3.56 -11.13
N LEU A 81 6.69 2.73 -10.08
CA LEU A 81 7.89 1.93 -9.87
C LEU A 81 8.08 0.90 -10.99
N GLN A 82 7.03 0.17 -11.37
CA GLN A 82 7.15 -0.85 -12.42
C GLN A 82 7.51 -0.24 -13.78
N ALA A 83 7.01 0.96 -14.08
CA ALA A 83 7.41 1.74 -15.25
C ALA A 83 8.91 2.06 -15.21
N CYS A 84 9.41 2.59 -14.09
CA CYS A 84 10.83 2.89 -13.91
C CYS A 84 11.73 1.65 -14.07
N VAL A 85 11.34 0.53 -13.45
CA VAL A 85 12.06 -0.77 -13.55
C VAL A 85 12.16 -1.25 -14.99
N THR A 86 11.14 -0.99 -15.79
CA THR A 86 11.09 -1.37 -17.20
C THR A 86 11.58 -0.24 -18.12
N ARG A 87 12.33 0.74 -17.61
CA ARG A 87 12.91 1.86 -18.38
C ARG A 87 11.89 2.82 -19.03
N ARG A 88 10.71 2.95 -18.44
CA ARG A 88 9.71 3.99 -18.74
C ARG A 88 9.79 5.09 -17.68
N ILE A 89 9.24 6.26 -17.98
CA ILE A 89 9.12 7.34 -17.02
C ILE A 89 7.80 7.13 -16.26
N GLY A 90 7.89 6.69 -15.01
CA GLY A 90 6.73 6.48 -14.16
C GLY A 90 6.29 7.75 -13.45
N VAL A 91 5.02 8.12 -13.56
CA VAL A 91 4.44 9.29 -12.87
C VAL A 91 3.26 8.85 -12.01
N GLY A 92 3.33 9.10 -10.71
CA GLY A 92 2.25 8.82 -9.77
C GLY A 92 1.68 10.09 -9.14
N VAL A 93 0.36 10.17 -9.05
CA VAL A 93 -0.36 11.19 -8.27
C VAL A 93 -1.17 10.47 -7.20
N ASP A 94 -1.17 11.00 -5.98
CA ASP A 94 -2.09 10.56 -4.92
C ASP A 94 -2.35 11.69 -3.93
N ALA A 95 -3.56 11.72 -3.37
CA ALA A 95 -3.95 12.72 -2.38
C ALA A 95 -3.53 12.34 -0.95
N ASN A 96 -3.11 11.09 -0.74
CA ASN A 96 -2.56 10.62 0.53
C ASN A 96 -1.07 10.97 0.62
N PRO A 97 -0.61 11.79 1.59
CA PRO A 97 0.80 12.14 1.73
C PRO A 97 1.70 10.90 1.95
N LEU A 98 1.19 9.84 2.59
CA LEU A 98 1.92 8.58 2.71
C LEU A 98 2.12 7.91 1.34
N ALA A 99 1.12 7.93 0.45
CA ALA A 99 1.22 7.38 -0.90
C ALA A 99 2.28 8.11 -1.72
N SER A 100 2.26 9.44 -1.67
CA SER A 100 3.23 10.31 -2.34
C SER A 100 4.66 10.08 -1.84
N LEU A 101 4.86 9.96 -0.52
CA LEU A 101 6.15 9.60 0.07
C LEU A 101 6.65 8.24 -0.43
N LEU A 102 5.81 7.21 -0.34
CA LEU A 102 6.18 5.84 -0.73
C LEU A 102 6.49 5.75 -2.22
N THR A 103 5.72 6.43 -3.06
CA THR A 103 5.97 6.49 -4.50
C THR A 103 7.28 7.20 -4.79
N GLY A 104 7.51 8.39 -4.20
CA GLY A 104 8.73 9.17 -4.39
C GLY A 104 9.99 8.44 -3.93
N ALA A 105 9.93 7.71 -2.82
CA ALA A 105 11.03 6.87 -2.35
C ALA A 105 11.38 5.71 -3.30
N LYS A 106 10.43 5.25 -4.11
CA LYS A 106 10.62 4.11 -5.02
C LYS A 106 11.08 4.54 -6.40
N VAL A 107 10.49 5.61 -6.94
CA VAL A 107 10.78 6.08 -8.31
C VAL A 107 11.99 6.99 -8.39
N ASP A 108 12.44 7.54 -7.25
CA ASP A 108 13.55 8.46 -7.15
C ASP A 108 14.44 8.07 -5.96
N ALA A 109 14.84 6.80 -5.90
CA ALA A 109 15.62 6.24 -4.79
C ALA A 109 17.10 6.70 -4.81
N PRO A 110 17.76 6.82 -3.64
CA PRO A 110 19.21 6.97 -3.54
C PRO A 110 19.91 5.66 -3.93
N ASP A 111 21.21 5.72 -4.21
CA ASP A 111 22.02 4.51 -4.24
C ASP A 111 22.21 3.92 -2.82
N ARG A 112 22.55 2.62 -2.78
CA ARG A 112 22.70 1.87 -1.52
C ARG A 112 23.73 2.52 -0.58
N ARG A 113 24.86 3.00 -1.10
CA ARG A 113 25.94 3.55 -0.27
C ARG A 113 25.48 4.84 0.39
N THR A 114 24.81 5.71 -0.36
CA THR A 114 24.24 6.97 0.16
C THR A 114 23.22 6.71 1.26
N ALA A 115 22.29 5.76 1.08
CA ALA A 115 21.31 5.43 2.11
C ALA A 115 21.94 4.85 3.39
N ILE A 116 22.90 3.94 3.26
CA ILE A 116 23.59 3.34 4.41
C ILE A 116 24.46 4.37 5.14
N ALA A 117 25.21 5.20 4.41
CA ALA A 117 26.01 6.27 5.01
C ALA A 117 25.13 7.26 5.80
N ARG A 118 23.93 7.57 5.28
CA ARG A 118 22.98 8.42 5.99
C ARG A 118 22.45 7.77 7.27
N ILE A 119 22.21 6.46 7.29
CA ILE A 119 21.83 5.73 8.51
C ILE A 119 22.94 5.81 9.57
N GLU A 120 24.20 5.61 9.17
CA GLU A 120 25.33 5.68 10.12
C GLU A 120 25.56 7.10 10.65
N ALA A 121 25.36 8.13 9.83
CA ALA A 121 25.39 9.51 10.28
C ALA A 121 24.31 9.78 11.35
N LEU A 122 23.06 9.38 11.08
CA LEU A 122 21.97 9.52 12.05
C LEU A 122 22.24 8.71 13.33
N ARG A 123 22.90 7.56 13.23
CA ARG A 123 23.30 6.77 14.40
C ARG A 123 24.36 7.48 15.24
N LEU A 124 25.31 8.16 14.60
CA LEU A 124 26.30 8.99 15.28
C LEU A 124 25.63 10.17 15.99
N ASP A 125 24.69 10.83 15.33
CA ASP A 125 23.90 11.92 15.93
C ASP A 125 23.13 11.42 17.17
N TRP A 126 22.53 10.24 17.09
CA TRP A 126 21.88 9.59 18.23
C TRP A 126 22.85 9.35 19.39
N SER A 127 24.07 8.88 19.13
CA SER A 127 25.05 8.64 20.21
C SER A 127 25.38 9.91 21.01
N HIS A 128 25.33 11.08 20.39
CA HIS A 128 25.55 12.37 21.07
C HIS A 128 24.27 12.90 21.73
N GLY A 129 23.12 12.75 21.07
CA GLY A 129 21.83 13.32 21.51
C GLY A 129 20.93 12.40 22.34
N ALA A 130 21.28 11.12 22.52
CA ALA A 130 20.42 10.10 23.12
C ALA A 130 19.82 10.49 24.48
N PRO A 131 20.56 11.10 25.43
CA PRO A 131 20.00 11.50 26.72
C PRO A 131 18.83 12.47 26.59
N ALA A 132 18.95 13.48 25.71
CA ALA A 132 17.91 14.50 25.50
C ALA A 132 16.65 13.89 24.87
N TRP A 133 16.80 13.09 23.82
CA TRP A 133 15.67 12.44 23.16
C TRP A 133 14.97 11.41 24.04
N THR A 134 15.72 10.68 24.86
CA THR A 134 15.16 9.73 25.83
C THR A 134 14.41 10.46 26.95
N ALA A 135 14.92 11.61 27.41
CA ALA A 135 14.23 12.45 28.39
C ALA A 135 12.92 13.00 27.82
N LEU A 136 12.91 13.47 26.57
CA LEU A 136 11.68 13.90 25.87
C LEU A 136 10.65 12.77 25.77
N ALA A 137 11.09 11.57 25.38
CA ALA A 137 10.19 10.41 25.32
C ALA A 137 9.60 10.04 26.71
N ARG A 138 10.39 10.16 27.78
CA ARG A 138 9.91 9.95 29.17
C ARG A 138 8.91 11.03 29.59
N ALA A 139 9.22 12.30 29.35
CA ALA A 139 8.31 13.41 29.66
C ALA A 139 6.97 13.22 28.97
N ALA A 140 6.99 12.95 27.65
CA ALA A 140 5.79 12.70 26.87
C ALA A 140 5.04 11.42 27.28
N ALA A 141 5.70 10.46 27.90
CA ALA A 141 5.03 9.30 28.47
C ALA A 141 4.37 9.59 29.83
N SER A 142 4.95 10.47 30.63
CA SER A 142 4.43 10.87 31.94
C SER A 142 3.26 11.83 31.83
N ASP A 143 3.29 12.78 30.90
CA ASP A 143 2.22 13.76 30.67
C ASP A 143 2.03 14.01 29.16
N PRO A 144 1.33 13.11 28.44
CA PRO A 144 1.15 13.22 26.99
C PRO A 144 0.40 14.48 26.54
N GLU A 145 -0.44 15.06 27.41
CA GLU A 145 -1.30 16.20 27.07
C GLU A 145 -0.56 17.53 27.18
N ARG A 146 0.49 17.63 28.02
CA ARG A 146 1.25 18.86 28.21
C ARG A 146 2.66 18.80 27.64
N SER A 147 3.24 17.61 27.51
CA SER A 147 4.61 17.46 27.04
C SER A 147 4.70 17.70 25.54
N LEU A 148 5.61 18.60 25.18
CA LEU A 148 5.87 18.97 23.81
C LEU A 148 7.08 18.22 23.25
N VAL A 149 6.96 17.77 22.00
CA VAL A 149 8.05 17.23 21.20
C VAL A 149 8.23 18.06 19.92
N PRO A 150 9.43 18.07 19.33
CA PRO A 150 9.62 18.69 18.03
C PRO A 150 8.72 18.08 16.95
N ALA A 151 8.13 18.93 16.12
CA ALA A 151 7.41 18.51 14.91
C ALA A 151 8.38 17.88 13.88
N PRO A 152 7.87 17.19 12.84
CA PRO A 152 8.73 16.62 11.81
C PRO A 152 9.54 17.69 11.06
N ARG A 153 10.65 17.26 10.45
CA ARG A 153 11.46 18.15 9.60
C ARG A 153 10.61 18.80 8.50
N GLY A 154 10.86 20.08 8.24
CA GLY A 154 10.04 20.92 7.35
C GLY A 154 9.11 21.89 8.08
N GLN A 155 8.97 21.75 9.41
CA GLN A 155 8.29 22.73 10.27
C GLN A 155 9.21 23.11 11.45
N PRO A 156 10.39 23.71 11.17
CA PRO A 156 11.35 24.07 12.21
C PRO A 156 10.69 25.03 13.22
N ASN A 157 10.99 24.84 14.51
CA ASN A 157 10.42 25.58 15.64
C ASN A 157 8.95 25.30 15.98
N ARG A 158 8.29 24.36 15.28
CA ARG A 158 6.97 23.87 15.70
C ARG A 158 7.16 22.75 16.73
N PHE A 159 6.38 22.83 17.80
CA PHE A 159 6.24 21.79 18.81
C PHE A 159 4.81 21.26 18.81
N GLU A 160 4.64 20.00 19.19
CA GLU A 160 3.34 19.34 19.27
C GLU A 160 3.29 18.38 20.46
N THR A 161 2.09 18.03 20.90
CA THR A 161 1.87 16.96 21.87
C THR A 161 1.92 15.60 21.19
N LEU A 162 2.27 14.55 21.94
CA LEU A 162 2.23 13.18 21.42
C LEU A 162 0.86 12.54 21.66
N PRO A 163 0.22 11.96 20.64
CA PRO A 163 -0.99 11.19 20.86
C PRO A 163 -0.72 10.05 21.86
N PRO A 164 -1.57 9.84 22.90
CA PRO A 164 -1.32 8.80 23.91
C PRO A 164 -1.18 7.39 23.32
N ALA A 165 -1.82 7.13 22.18
CA ALA A 165 -1.69 5.87 21.47
C ALA A 165 -0.28 5.65 20.87
N VAL A 166 0.42 6.71 20.46
CA VAL A 166 1.82 6.63 19.98
C VAL A 166 2.74 6.23 21.13
N VAL A 167 2.60 6.91 22.28
CA VAL A 167 3.40 6.62 23.48
C VAL A 167 3.27 5.15 23.88
N ARG A 168 2.05 4.62 23.90
CA ARG A 168 1.80 3.20 24.22
C ARG A 168 2.30 2.22 23.17
N ALA A 169 2.50 2.66 21.93
CA ALA A 169 2.90 1.79 20.84
C ALA A 169 4.39 1.43 20.88
N PHE A 170 5.24 2.20 21.56
CA PHE A 170 6.71 2.06 21.49
C PHE A 170 7.36 2.04 22.87
N HIS A 171 8.45 1.28 22.99
CA HIS A 171 9.36 1.39 24.14
C HIS A 171 10.00 2.79 24.18
N LEU A 172 10.26 3.36 25.36
CA LEU A 172 10.73 4.75 25.51
C LEU A 172 12.03 5.05 24.75
N THR A 173 13.01 4.14 24.76
CA THR A 173 14.24 4.29 23.97
C THR A 173 13.95 4.28 22.46
N THR A 174 13.05 3.40 22.00
CA THR A 174 12.64 3.31 20.60
C THR A 174 11.87 4.55 20.18
N LEU A 175 10.99 5.06 21.05
CA LEU A 175 10.27 6.32 20.85
C LEU A 175 11.24 7.49 20.75
N GLY A 176 12.25 7.58 21.62
CA GLY A 176 13.29 8.61 21.53
C GLY A 176 14.01 8.61 20.18
N GLN A 177 14.39 7.42 19.68
CA GLN A 177 14.98 7.28 18.35
C GLN A 177 14.02 7.70 17.23
N LEU A 178 12.74 7.35 17.33
CA LEU A 178 11.71 7.77 16.37
C LEU A 178 11.49 9.28 16.36
N LEU A 179 11.47 9.93 17.53
CA LEU A 179 11.33 11.38 17.66
C LEU A 179 12.50 12.10 17.00
N MET A 180 13.73 11.64 17.25
CA MET A 180 14.92 12.17 16.60
C MET A 180 14.82 12.00 15.07
N LEU A 181 14.54 10.80 14.57
CA LEU A 181 14.45 10.57 13.12
C LEU A 181 13.33 11.38 12.46
N ARG A 182 12.21 11.54 13.13
CA ARG A 182 11.09 12.39 12.67
C ARG A 182 11.52 13.85 12.55
N HIS A 183 12.31 14.34 13.49
CA HIS A 183 12.86 15.69 13.47
C HIS A 183 13.99 15.88 12.43
N GLU A 184 14.79 14.85 12.20
CA GLU A 184 16.01 14.93 11.39
C GLU A 184 15.84 14.55 9.91
N LEU A 185 14.85 13.75 9.53
CA LEU A 185 14.70 13.29 8.15
C LEU A 185 13.91 14.29 7.29
N ASP A 186 14.56 14.86 6.28
CA ASP A 186 13.92 15.78 5.33
C ASP A 186 13.28 15.02 4.16
N PRO A 187 11.94 15.01 4.00
CA PRO A 187 11.28 14.34 2.89
C PRO A 187 11.61 14.93 1.50
N ALA A 188 12.17 16.15 1.43
CA ALA A 188 12.64 16.73 0.17
C ALA A 188 13.97 16.10 -0.30
N ALA A 189 14.84 15.71 0.63
CA ALA A 189 16.12 15.08 0.32
C ALA A 189 15.93 13.60 -0.08
N ILE A 190 16.57 13.18 -1.18
CA ILE A 190 16.38 11.84 -1.77
C ILE A 190 16.65 10.71 -0.76
N ALA A 191 17.77 10.79 -0.04
CA ALA A 191 18.16 9.78 0.94
C ALA A 191 17.17 9.72 2.11
N ASP A 192 16.83 10.88 2.67
CA ASP A 192 15.97 10.98 3.84
C ASP A 192 14.53 10.58 3.51
N ARG A 193 14.01 10.96 2.33
CA ARG A 193 12.73 10.48 1.80
C ARG A 193 12.67 8.95 1.74
N PHE A 194 13.73 8.33 1.23
CA PHE A 194 13.83 6.87 1.16
C PHE A 194 13.84 6.24 2.55
N LEU A 195 14.63 6.78 3.48
CA LEU A 195 14.72 6.28 4.85
C LEU A 195 13.41 6.46 5.60
N LEU A 196 12.72 7.58 5.42
CA LEU A 196 11.41 7.85 6.02
C LEU A 196 10.34 6.87 5.51
N ALA A 197 10.35 6.56 4.20
CA ALA A 197 9.48 5.56 3.60
C ALA A 197 9.80 4.13 4.07
N ALA A 198 11.10 3.79 4.20
CA ALA A 198 11.54 2.51 4.75
C ALA A 198 11.15 2.37 6.23
N LEU A 199 11.28 3.44 7.01
CA LEU A 199 10.85 3.54 8.40
C LEU A 199 9.34 3.34 8.54
N ALA A 200 8.52 4.01 7.73
CA ALA A 200 7.07 3.79 7.68
C ALA A 200 6.70 2.32 7.39
N GLY A 201 7.53 1.62 6.63
CA GLY A 201 7.40 0.20 6.30
C GLY A 201 7.73 -0.78 7.44
N ILE A 202 8.50 -0.34 8.45
CA ILE A 202 8.84 -1.15 9.65
C ILE A 202 8.19 -0.59 10.93
N LEU A 203 7.46 0.51 10.85
CA LEU A 203 6.89 1.19 12.01
C LEU A 203 5.93 0.29 12.80
N HIS A 204 5.12 -0.51 12.10
CA HIS A 204 4.08 -1.33 12.72
C HIS A 204 3.87 -2.67 12.01
N GLY A 205 3.75 -3.75 12.78
CA GLY A 205 3.41 -5.09 12.27
C GLY A 205 3.58 -6.22 13.29
N ARG A 206 3.63 -7.46 12.78
CA ARG A 206 3.45 -8.71 13.57
C ARG A 206 4.73 -9.42 14.03
N SER A 207 5.90 -9.08 13.48
CA SER A 207 7.15 -9.81 13.69
C SER A 207 8.21 -8.96 14.39
N GLY A 208 9.32 -9.59 14.79
CA GLY A 208 10.47 -8.88 15.35
C GLY A 208 11.17 -7.88 14.41
N GLY A 209 10.72 -7.78 13.15
CA GLY A 209 11.16 -6.79 12.18
C GLY A 209 10.40 -5.45 12.24
N TYR A 210 9.45 -5.30 13.16
CA TYR A 210 8.66 -4.08 13.37
C TYR A 210 8.96 -3.41 14.71
N LEU A 211 8.68 -2.10 14.79
CA LEU A 211 9.04 -1.25 15.92
C LEU A 211 8.01 -1.21 17.04
N SER A 212 6.72 -1.23 16.70
CA SER A 212 5.66 -1.11 17.69
C SER A 212 5.40 -2.41 18.46
N ALA A 213 4.61 -2.32 19.53
CA ALA A 213 3.94 -3.47 20.15
C ALA A 213 3.22 -4.32 19.09
N ALA A 214 3.29 -5.64 19.24
CA ALA A 214 2.73 -6.58 18.28
C ALA A 214 1.19 -6.54 18.35
N LEU A 215 0.55 -5.99 17.31
CA LEU A 215 -0.88 -6.15 17.06
C LEU A 215 -1.10 -7.32 16.08
N PRO A 216 -2.29 -7.94 16.03
CA PRO A 216 -2.56 -9.08 15.16
C PRO A 216 -2.45 -8.78 13.65
N ASN A 217 -2.29 -7.52 13.26
CA ASN A 217 -2.34 -7.06 11.87
C ASN A 217 -1.06 -6.31 11.48
N THR A 218 -0.70 -6.32 10.19
CA THR A 218 0.38 -5.47 9.62
C THR A 218 -0.04 -4.01 9.43
N PHE A 219 -1.22 -3.66 9.90
CA PHE A 219 -1.82 -2.32 9.85
C PHE A 219 -2.13 -1.91 11.27
N SER A 220 -1.90 -0.63 11.56
CA SER A 220 -2.25 -0.06 12.85
C SER A 220 -3.77 -0.06 12.93
N LEU A 221 -4.34 -0.97 13.72
CA LEU A 221 -5.77 -0.95 14.01
C LEU A 221 -6.13 0.40 14.63
N ALA A 222 -7.41 0.78 14.54
CA ALA A 222 -7.89 2.07 15.02
C ALA A 222 -7.33 2.39 16.42
N PRO A 223 -6.95 3.65 16.73
CA PRO A 223 -6.24 4.00 17.96
C PRO A 223 -6.89 3.47 19.26
N ARG A 224 -8.24 3.45 19.31
CA ARG A 224 -9.02 2.89 20.43
C ARG A 224 -8.84 1.39 20.57
N TYR A 225 -8.85 0.64 19.46
CA TYR A 225 -8.60 -0.80 19.45
C TYR A 225 -7.16 -1.10 19.88
N THR A 226 -6.19 -0.37 19.33
CA THR A 226 -4.77 -0.53 19.69
C THR A 226 -4.54 -0.28 21.18
N SER A 227 -5.16 0.77 21.74
CA SER A 227 -5.06 1.09 23.16
C SER A 227 -5.69 0.01 24.05
N ARG A 228 -6.86 -0.52 23.64
CA ARG A 228 -7.55 -1.61 24.35
C ARG A 228 -6.76 -2.92 24.29
N PHE A 229 -6.22 -3.29 23.12
CA PHE A 229 -5.43 -4.51 22.94
C PHE A 229 -4.15 -4.50 23.80
N VAL A 230 -3.47 -3.36 23.87
CA VAL A 230 -2.27 -3.19 24.71
C VAL A 230 -2.64 -3.27 26.20
N ALA A 231 -3.76 -2.66 26.61
CA ALA A 231 -4.24 -2.71 27.99
C ALA A 231 -4.69 -4.12 28.41
N GLU A 232 -5.37 -4.87 27.52
CA GLU A 232 -5.92 -6.20 27.82
C GLU A 232 -4.87 -7.31 27.82
N ARG A 233 -3.84 -7.23 26.97
CA ARG A 233 -2.81 -8.28 26.88
C ARG A 233 -1.60 -8.06 27.76
N GLY A 234 -1.42 -6.86 28.31
CA GLY A 234 -0.28 -6.54 29.18
C GLY A 234 1.10 -6.73 28.54
N VAL A 235 1.20 -6.84 27.21
CA VAL A 235 2.48 -7.04 26.53
C VAL A 235 3.17 -5.68 26.39
N PRO A 236 4.29 -5.43 27.09
CA PRO A 236 5.00 -4.17 26.95
C PRO A 236 5.55 -4.04 25.53
N ALA A 237 5.57 -2.81 25.01
CA ALA A 237 6.20 -2.54 23.72
C ALA A 237 7.68 -2.96 23.77
N PRO A 238 8.17 -3.74 22.80
CA PRO A 238 9.53 -4.24 22.85
C PRO A 238 10.54 -3.12 22.66
N GLN A 239 11.65 -3.15 23.39
CA GLN A 239 12.79 -2.29 23.10
C GLN A 239 13.43 -2.73 21.77
N ARG A 240 13.36 -1.86 20.76
CA ARG A 240 13.92 -2.08 19.42
C ARG A 240 14.87 -0.95 19.05
N ASP A 241 16.04 -1.32 18.53
CA ASP A 241 16.95 -0.36 17.89
C ASP A 241 16.43 -0.04 16.48
N VAL A 242 15.99 1.21 16.29
CA VAL A 242 15.44 1.72 15.04
C VAL A 242 16.50 1.72 13.94
N PHE A 243 17.75 2.11 14.23
CA PHE A 243 18.83 2.15 13.25
C PHE A 243 19.14 0.75 12.72
N ARG A 244 19.23 -0.23 13.62
CA ARG A 244 19.45 -1.63 13.24
C ARG A 244 18.35 -2.17 12.32
N LEU A 245 17.08 -1.93 12.65
CA LEU A 245 15.96 -2.41 11.85
C LEU A 245 15.81 -1.65 10.52
N LEU A 246 16.11 -0.35 10.51
CA LEU A 246 16.13 0.47 9.31
C LEU A 246 17.26 0.07 8.35
N ALA A 247 18.46 -0.22 8.87
CA ALA A 247 19.57 -0.76 8.10
C ALA A 247 19.19 -2.13 7.50
N ALA A 248 18.64 -3.04 8.31
CA ALA A 248 18.19 -4.35 7.83
C ALA A 248 17.09 -4.23 6.76
N LYS A 249 16.15 -3.29 6.90
CA LYS A 249 15.14 -2.99 5.89
C LYS A 249 15.78 -2.48 4.60
N SER A 250 16.71 -1.55 4.70
CA SER A 250 17.40 -0.95 3.56
C SER A 250 18.18 -2.00 2.77
N VAL A 251 18.89 -2.92 3.44
CA VAL A 251 19.58 -4.05 2.80
C VAL A 251 18.60 -4.91 1.98
N ARG A 252 17.41 -5.21 2.52
CA ARG A 252 16.39 -5.97 1.77
C ARG A 252 15.82 -5.21 0.57
N LEU A 253 15.70 -3.89 0.68
CA LEU A 253 15.17 -3.02 -0.38
C LEU A 253 16.16 -2.83 -1.53
N PHE A 254 17.47 -2.84 -1.26
CA PHE A 254 18.55 -2.76 -2.26
C PHE A 254 19.06 -4.13 -2.72
N ARG A 255 18.25 -5.20 -2.62
CA ARG A 255 18.59 -6.50 -3.19
C ARG A 255 18.66 -6.44 -4.72
N ASP A 256 17.76 -5.69 -5.32
CA ASP A 256 17.78 -5.38 -6.75
C ASP A 256 18.41 -3.99 -6.94
N PRO A 257 19.11 -3.74 -8.06
CA PRO A 257 19.71 -2.43 -8.34
C PRO A 257 18.62 -1.36 -8.49
N VAL A 258 18.92 -0.14 -8.07
CA VAL A 258 18.00 0.99 -8.24
C VAL A 258 17.63 1.15 -9.72
N PRO A 259 16.34 1.37 -10.06
CA PRO A 259 15.92 1.57 -11.45
C PRO A 259 16.74 2.66 -12.14
N SER A 260 17.19 2.40 -13.37
CA SER A 260 18.00 3.33 -14.15
C SER A 260 17.23 4.58 -14.57
N THR A 261 15.91 4.46 -14.72
CA THR A 261 15.01 5.58 -15.04
C THR A 261 14.36 6.07 -13.76
N ARG A 262 14.50 7.38 -13.47
CA ARG A 262 13.81 8.04 -12.36
C ARG A 262 12.39 8.43 -12.80
N GLY A 263 11.47 8.44 -11.84
CA GLY A 263 10.09 8.84 -12.04
C GLY A 263 9.69 10.05 -11.20
N ILE A 264 8.40 10.34 -11.20
CA ILE A 264 7.79 11.50 -10.53
C ILE A 264 6.70 11.01 -9.57
N ALA A 265 6.70 11.53 -8.35
CA ALA A 265 5.61 11.36 -7.39
C ALA A 265 5.06 12.74 -7.02
N LEU A 266 3.75 12.90 -7.08
CA LEU A 266 3.06 14.17 -6.84
C LEU A 266 1.98 13.97 -5.78
N ASP A 267 2.01 14.83 -4.74
CA ASP A 267 0.88 14.99 -3.84
C ASP A 267 -0.19 15.85 -4.54
N GLY A 268 -1.35 15.27 -4.80
CA GLY A 268 -2.37 15.93 -5.60
C GLY A 268 -3.67 15.15 -5.71
N ASP A 269 -4.71 15.86 -6.13
CA ASP A 269 -6.01 15.27 -6.41
C ASP A 269 -6.05 14.75 -7.85
N ALA A 270 -6.62 13.57 -8.07
CA ALA A 270 -6.74 13.01 -9.41
C ALA A 270 -7.55 13.90 -10.37
N ARG A 271 -8.49 14.71 -9.85
CA ARG A 271 -9.32 15.65 -10.64
C ARG A 271 -8.51 16.74 -11.34
N ASN A 272 -7.29 17.03 -10.87
CA ASN A 272 -6.37 17.97 -11.51
C ASN A 272 -5.02 17.33 -11.86
N ALA A 273 -4.96 15.99 -11.91
CA ALA A 273 -3.73 15.26 -12.18
C ALA A 273 -3.09 15.62 -13.52
N GLY A 274 -3.87 15.83 -14.59
CA GLY A 274 -3.33 16.13 -15.90
C GLY A 274 -2.44 17.38 -15.91
N ALA A 275 -2.95 18.51 -15.41
CA ALA A 275 -2.17 19.75 -15.34
C ALA A 275 -0.87 19.56 -14.51
N ARG A 276 -0.98 18.97 -13.31
CA ARG A 276 0.16 18.71 -12.43
C ARG A 276 1.22 17.83 -13.09
N ILE A 277 0.79 16.79 -13.81
CA ILE A 277 1.67 15.88 -14.52
C ILE A 277 2.36 16.59 -15.67
N GLY A 278 1.63 17.38 -16.46
CA GLY A 278 2.19 18.15 -17.58
C GLY A 278 3.29 19.11 -17.10
N ASP A 279 3.02 19.85 -16.03
CA ASP A 279 3.99 20.78 -15.44
C ASP A 279 5.22 20.06 -14.89
N ALA A 280 5.03 18.93 -14.20
CA ALA A 280 6.14 18.16 -13.66
C ALA A 280 7.00 17.49 -14.75
N LEU A 281 6.39 17.01 -15.83
CA LEU A 281 7.11 16.46 -16.98
C LEU A 281 7.94 17.54 -17.67
N ARG A 282 7.34 18.72 -17.93
CA ARG A 282 8.02 19.87 -18.52
C ARG A 282 9.20 20.34 -17.67
N ALA A 283 8.98 20.49 -16.36
CA ALA A 283 10.02 20.92 -15.42
C ALA A 283 11.24 19.98 -15.37
N ARG A 284 11.06 18.70 -15.76
CA ARG A 284 12.13 17.68 -15.79
C ARG A 284 12.64 17.38 -17.21
N GLY A 285 12.17 18.11 -18.23
CA GLY A 285 12.57 17.89 -19.62
C GLY A 285 12.13 16.52 -20.17
N HIS A 286 11.05 15.95 -19.64
CA HIS A 286 10.48 14.70 -20.14
C HIS A 286 9.44 14.95 -21.24
N PRO A 287 9.09 13.92 -22.04
CA PRO A 287 7.96 14.03 -22.97
C PRO A 287 6.69 14.47 -22.23
N GLU A 288 6.05 15.54 -22.68
CA GLU A 288 4.85 16.11 -22.03
C GLU A 288 3.56 15.33 -22.30
N ARG A 289 3.64 14.22 -23.03
CA ARG A 289 2.51 13.35 -23.37
C ARG A 289 2.76 11.93 -22.90
N ALA A 290 1.80 11.38 -22.18
CA ALA A 290 1.80 10.02 -21.70
C ALA A 290 1.11 9.09 -22.66
N ARG A 291 1.70 7.89 -22.79
CA ARG A 291 1.23 6.87 -23.72
C ARG A 291 0.32 5.84 -23.05
N LEU A 292 0.39 5.75 -21.72
CA LEU A 292 -0.31 4.75 -20.95
C LEU A 292 -0.73 5.30 -19.58
N VAL A 293 -1.98 5.06 -19.22
CA VAL A 293 -2.46 5.12 -17.84
C VAL A 293 -2.76 3.70 -17.39
N VAL A 294 -2.27 3.31 -16.22
CA VAL A 294 -2.69 2.08 -15.53
C VAL A 294 -3.05 2.46 -14.11
N SER A 295 -4.27 2.18 -13.67
CA SER A 295 -4.72 2.60 -12.36
C SER A 295 -5.86 1.74 -11.82
N SER A 296 -6.12 1.89 -10.53
CA SER A 296 -7.28 1.32 -9.83
C SER A 296 -7.96 2.44 -9.05
N PRO A 297 -8.93 3.16 -9.66
CA PRO A 297 -9.63 4.23 -8.99
C PRO A 297 -10.27 3.75 -7.67
N PRO A 298 -10.37 4.61 -6.65
CA PRO A 298 -10.99 4.22 -5.39
C PRO A 298 -12.46 3.87 -5.64
N TYR A 299 -12.90 2.71 -5.15
CA TYR A 299 -14.30 2.29 -5.22
C TYR A 299 -14.77 1.89 -3.83
N LEU A 300 -16.01 2.28 -3.52
CA LEU A 300 -16.71 2.01 -2.27
C LEU A 300 -16.08 2.63 -1.02
N ARG A 301 -16.94 3.12 -0.13
CA ARG A 301 -16.65 3.70 1.20
C ARG A 301 -16.03 2.69 2.21
N VAL A 302 -15.21 1.76 1.75
CA VAL A 302 -14.78 0.56 2.49
C VAL A 302 -13.44 0.78 3.21
N VAL A 303 -12.60 1.72 2.78
CA VAL A 303 -11.24 1.87 3.33
C VAL A 303 -11.00 3.28 3.89
N ARG A 304 -10.84 3.36 5.21
CA ARG A 304 -10.37 4.56 5.92
C ARG A 304 -8.84 4.57 5.98
N TYR A 305 -8.20 5.10 4.93
CA TYR A 305 -6.74 5.11 4.80
C TYR A 305 -6.06 5.86 5.95
N GLY A 306 -6.61 6.98 6.39
CA GLY A 306 -6.18 7.74 7.55
C GLY A 306 -6.21 6.88 8.81
N THR A 307 -7.40 6.37 9.13
CA THR A 307 -7.63 5.51 10.31
C THR A 307 -6.66 4.32 10.39
N TYR A 308 -6.35 3.64 9.28
CA TYR A 308 -5.46 2.47 9.30
C TYR A 308 -3.97 2.77 9.20
N ASN A 309 -3.61 3.99 8.79
CA ASN A 309 -2.22 4.44 8.68
C ASN A 309 -1.85 5.48 9.73
N TRP A 310 -2.64 5.63 10.81
CA TRP A 310 -2.46 6.70 11.79
C TRP A 310 -1.05 6.79 12.39
N LEU A 311 -0.37 5.67 12.68
CA LEU A 311 1.04 5.69 13.12
C LEU A 311 1.98 6.24 12.03
N ARG A 312 1.75 5.88 10.78
CA ARG A 312 2.56 6.33 9.64
C ARG A 312 2.29 7.80 9.34
N LEU A 313 1.04 8.24 9.45
CA LEU A 313 0.67 9.65 9.27
C LEU A 313 1.20 10.52 10.42
N TRP A 314 1.21 10.01 11.66
CA TRP A 314 1.91 10.64 12.78
C TRP A 314 3.41 10.84 12.48
N LEU A 315 4.08 9.81 11.96
CA LEU A 315 5.49 9.92 11.55
C LEU A 315 5.70 11.05 10.53
N LEU A 316 4.72 11.31 9.65
CA LEU A 316 4.77 12.39 8.66
C LEU A 316 4.21 13.74 9.15
N GLY A 317 3.65 13.80 10.35
CA GLY A 317 2.97 14.99 10.87
C GLY A 317 1.66 15.33 10.17
N ALA A 318 1.01 14.34 9.54
CA ALA A 318 -0.29 14.49 8.89
C ALA A 318 -1.42 14.00 9.80
N ASP A 319 -2.54 14.72 9.80
CA ASP A 319 -3.72 14.32 10.57
C ASP A 319 -4.51 13.20 9.86
N PRO A 320 -4.77 12.06 10.52
CA PRO A 320 -5.52 10.96 9.91
C PRO A 320 -6.95 11.31 9.48
N ALA A 321 -7.65 12.18 10.20
CA ALA A 321 -9.02 12.57 9.86
C ALA A 321 -9.05 13.52 8.66
N GLU A 322 -8.10 14.45 8.55
CA GLU A 322 -7.92 15.29 7.36
C GLU A 322 -7.61 14.44 6.12
N VAL A 323 -6.76 13.43 6.26
CA VAL A 323 -6.46 12.49 5.17
C VAL A 323 -7.71 11.70 4.76
N ASP A 324 -8.48 11.16 5.71
CA ASP A 324 -9.72 10.45 5.41
C ASP A 324 -10.76 11.36 4.75
N ALA A 325 -10.88 12.62 5.17
CA ALA A 325 -11.77 13.62 4.56
C ALA A 325 -11.34 13.97 3.13
N ARG A 326 -10.03 14.11 2.89
CA ARG A 326 -9.47 14.38 1.55
C ARG A 326 -9.66 13.22 0.58
N LEU A 327 -9.69 11.98 1.09
CA LEU A 327 -9.84 10.75 0.30
C LEU A 327 -11.29 10.26 0.20
N GLU A 328 -12.25 11.01 0.73
CA GLU A 328 -13.65 10.60 0.72
C GLU A 328 -14.14 10.44 -0.74
N THR A 329 -14.53 9.22 -1.07
CA THR A 329 -15.02 8.87 -2.40
C THR A 329 -16.53 9.14 -2.48
N PRO A 330 -17.05 9.63 -3.62
CA PRO A 330 -18.47 9.92 -3.75
C PRO A 330 -19.36 8.69 -3.48
N PRO A 331 -20.41 8.82 -2.66
CA PRO A 331 -21.27 7.69 -2.27
C PRO A 331 -22.11 7.08 -3.37
N ARG A 332 -22.54 7.88 -4.35
CA ARG A 332 -23.57 7.49 -5.31
C ARG A 332 -22.98 7.21 -6.69
N PRO A 333 -23.51 6.24 -7.46
CA PRO A 333 -23.01 5.92 -8.80
C PRO A 333 -22.88 7.13 -9.72
N GLY A 334 -23.87 8.02 -9.76
CA GLY A 334 -23.81 9.24 -10.58
C GLY A 334 -22.75 10.26 -10.11
N GLU A 335 -22.53 10.39 -8.80
CA GLU A 335 -21.47 11.24 -8.26
C GLU A 335 -20.07 10.64 -8.54
N TYR A 336 -19.96 9.31 -8.51
CA TYR A 336 -18.76 8.58 -8.91
C TYR A 336 -18.47 8.73 -10.41
N ALA A 337 -19.49 8.61 -11.26
CA ALA A 337 -19.37 8.85 -12.70
C ALA A 337 -18.87 10.28 -12.98
N HIS A 338 -19.43 11.28 -12.29
CA HIS A 338 -18.97 12.67 -12.41
C HIS A 338 -17.51 12.85 -11.95
N PHE A 339 -17.13 12.23 -10.84
CA PHE A 339 -15.75 12.21 -10.36
C PHE A 339 -14.81 11.62 -11.41
N MET A 340 -15.12 10.43 -11.92
CA MET A 340 -14.32 9.77 -12.96
C MET A 340 -14.28 10.57 -14.27
N ARG A 341 -15.38 11.23 -14.65
CA ARG A 341 -15.42 12.13 -15.81
C ARG A 341 -14.45 13.29 -15.64
N THR A 342 -14.41 13.89 -14.45
CA THR A 342 -13.48 14.98 -14.13
C THR A 342 -12.03 14.52 -14.23
N VAL A 343 -11.71 13.35 -13.69
CA VAL A 343 -10.37 12.75 -13.75
C VAL A 343 -9.96 12.46 -15.19
N LEU A 344 -10.82 11.79 -15.98
CA LEU A 344 -10.55 11.47 -17.39
C LEU A 344 -10.42 12.72 -18.27
N ALA A 345 -11.20 13.76 -18.00
CA ALA A 345 -11.06 15.05 -18.68
C ALA A 345 -9.71 15.70 -18.36
N SER A 346 -9.29 15.68 -17.08
CA SER A 346 -7.97 16.16 -16.67
C SER A 346 -6.84 15.41 -17.37
N LEU A 347 -6.88 14.07 -17.36
CA LEU A 347 -5.88 13.23 -18.01
C LEU A 347 -5.80 13.47 -19.52
N GLY A 348 -6.92 13.74 -20.19
CA GLY A 348 -6.97 14.01 -21.63
C GLY A 348 -5.98 15.10 -22.08
N GLY A 349 -5.70 16.10 -21.22
CA GLY A 349 -4.73 17.16 -21.52
C GLY A 349 -3.26 16.72 -21.59
N VAL A 350 -2.93 15.52 -21.10
CA VAL A 350 -1.57 14.96 -21.09
C VAL A 350 -1.45 13.61 -21.78
N LEU A 351 -2.49 13.09 -22.43
CA LEU A 351 -2.41 11.84 -23.18
C LEU A 351 -1.98 12.10 -24.64
N SER A 352 -1.15 11.22 -25.19
CA SER A 352 -0.91 11.19 -26.64
C SER A 352 -2.15 10.66 -27.38
N ASP A 353 -2.31 11.01 -28.66
CA ASP A 353 -3.44 10.53 -29.47
C ASP A 353 -3.50 9.01 -29.54
N ASP A 354 -2.33 8.37 -29.57
CA ASP A 354 -2.24 6.92 -29.62
C ASP A 354 -2.39 6.27 -28.24
N ALA A 355 -2.52 7.01 -27.14
CA ALA A 355 -2.48 6.47 -25.77
C ALA A 355 -3.56 5.40 -25.46
N ALA A 356 -3.34 4.67 -24.37
CA ALA A 356 -4.32 3.75 -23.79
C ALA A 356 -4.49 4.03 -22.30
N VAL A 357 -5.69 3.80 -21.79
CA VAL A 357 -6.05 3.95 -20.37
C VAL A 357 -6.63 2.63 -19.90
N VAL A 358 -5.98 2.04 -18.90
CA VAL A 358 -6.35 0.76 -18.27
C VAL A 358 -6.81 1.06 -16.84
N LEU A 359 -8.08 0.79 -16.56
CA LEU A 359 -8.68 0.98 -15.24
C LEU A 359 -9.10 -0.37 -14.66
N VAL A 360 -8.54 -0.74 -13.51
CA VAL A 360 -9.00 -1.87 -12.71
C VAL A 360 -10.10 -1.37 -11.78
N VAL A 361 -11.32 -1.84 -11.99
CA VAL A 361 -12.53 -1.37 -11.31
C VAL A 361 -13.19 -2.57 -10.62
N GLY A 362 -13.31 -2.54 -9.30
CA GLY A 362 -13.98 -3.62 -8.57
C GLY A 362 -15.49 -3.57 -8.72
N ASP A 363 -16.14 -4.72 -8.97
CA ASP A 363 -17.61 -4.80 -8.94
C ASP A 363 -18.12 -4.79 -7.49
N VAL A 364 -19.21 -4.07 -7.27
CA VAL A 364 -19.84 -3.87 -5.96
C VAL A 364 -21.12 -4.69 -5.90
N SER A 365 -21.14 -5.75 -5.08
CA SER A 365 -22.36 -6.52 -4.80
C SER A 365 -23.13 -6.05 -3.57
N THR A 366 -22.50 -5.27 -2.67
CA THR A 366 -23.10 -4.89 -1.38
C THR A 366 -22.70 -3.49 -0.96
N ASP A 367 -23.67 -2.69 -0.49
CA ASP A 367 -23.44 -1.45 0.26
C ASP A 367 -23.88 -1.65 1.73
N ARG A 368 -22.98 -1.41 2.68
CA ARG A 368 -23.23 -1.61 4.13
C ARG A 368 -23.86 -2.97 4.51
N GLY A 369 -23.48 -4.04 3.80
CA GLY A 369 -24.02 -5.39 4.03
C GLY A 369 -25.42 -5.62 3.46
N ARG A 370 -26.02 -4.62 2.80
CA ARG A 370 -27.26 -4.77 2.02
C ARG A 370 -26.91 -5.06 0.56
N PRO A 371 -27.59 -6.01 -0.09
CA PRO A 371 -27.50 -6.21 -1.54
C PRO A 371 -27.86 -4.89 -2.24
N VAL A 372 -27.04 -4.46 -3.21
CA VAL A 372 -27.40 -3.34 -4.07
C VAL A 372 -28.41 -3.87 -5.10
N ALA A 373 -29.65 -3.37 -5.07
CA ALA A 373 -30.74 -3.84 -5.91
C ALA A 373 -30.54 -3.57 -7.41
N GLU A 374 -29.73 -2.57 -7.75
CA GLU A 374 -29.28 -2.30 -9.12
C GLU A 374 -27.84 -2.80 -9.29
N GLN A 375 -27.65 -3.94 -9.95
CA GLN A 375 -26.32 -4.42 -10.38
C GLN A 375 -25.77 -3.59 -11.57
N ARG A 376 -25.76 -2.26 -11.49
CA ARG A 376 -25.00 -1.47 -12.47
C ARG A 376 -23.51 -1.73 -12.24
N SER A 377 -22.88 -2.48 -13.14
CA SER A 377 -21.43 -2.68 -13.09
C SER A 377 -20.73 -1.33 -13.10
N LEU A 378 -19.92 -1.07 -12.07
CA LEU A 378 -19.17 0.18 -11.92
C LEU A 378 -18.33 0.48 -13.17
N CYS A 379 -17.82 -0.59 -13.80
CA CYS A 379 -17.12 -0.53 -15.08
C CYS A 379 -17.98 0.05 -16.20
N ARG A 380 -19.25 -0.38 -16.31
CA ARG A 380 -20.20 0.14 -17.30
C ARG A 380 -20.53 1.61 -17.01
N THR A 381 -20.76 1.98 -15.76
CA THR A 381 -20.95 3.38 -15.35
C THR A 381 -19.77 4.26 -15.76
N VAL A 382 -18.52 3.83 -15.50
CA VAL A 382 -17.33 4.59 -15.91
C VAL A 382 -17.24 4.72 -17.44
N TRP A 383 -17.56 3.67 -18.19
CA TRP A 383 -17.57 3.76 -19.65
C TRP A 383 -18.67 4.70 -20.17
N GLU A 384 -19.93 4.41 -19.87
CA GLU A 384 -21.10 5.05 -20.49
C GLU A 384 -21.30 6.48 -20.01
N GLU A 385 -21.07 6.74 -18.73
CA GLU A 385 -21.36 8.03 -18.11
C GLU A 385 -20.12 8.91 -17.96
N ALA A 386 -18.90 8.36 -17.89
CA ALA A 386 -17.68 9.17 -17.74
C ALA A 386 -16.85 9.26 -19.03
N ALA A 387 -16.42 8.13 -19.59
CA ALA A 387 -15.47 8.11 -20.71
C ALA A 387 -16.11 8.43 -22.06
N ARG A 388 -17.23 7.78 -22.41
CA ARG A 388 -17.92 7.94 -23.70
C ARG A 388 -18.35 9.38 -23.98
N PRO A 389 -18.92 10.15 -23.02
CA PRO A 389 -19.29 11.55 -23.25
C PRO A 389 -18.10 12.47 -23.53
N LEU A 390 -16.90 12.09 -23.10
CA LEU A 390 -15.65 12.82 -23.38
C LEU A 390 -15.02 12.44 -24.73
N GLY A 391 -15.65 11.54 -25.51
CA GLY A 391 -15.15 11.11 -26.81
C GLY A 391 -14.13 9.96 -26.78
N TYR A 392 -13.86 9.38 -25.62
CA TYR A 392 -13.01 8.18 -25.53
C TYR A 392 -13.61 7.02 -26.32
N ARG A 393 -12.74 6.08 -26.73
CA ARG A 393 -13.07 4.90 -27.52
C ARG A 393 -12.85 3.64 -26.69
N LEU A 394 -13.86 2.77 -26.63
CA LEU A 394 -13.81 1.52 -25.87
C LEU A 394 -13.04 0.44 -26.64
N ALA A 395 -11.96 -0.07 -26.07
CA ALA A 395 -11.32 -1.28 -26.58
C ALA A 395 -12.06 -2.54 -26.09
N GLY A 396 -12.44 -2.56 -24.81
CA GLY A 396 -13.23 -3.63 -24.22
C GLY A 396 -13.05 -3.76 -22.72
N VAL A 397 -13.60 -4.83 -22.17
CA VAL A 397 -13.52 -5.20 -20.75
C VAL A 397 -12.99 -6.62 -20.60
N SER A 398 -12.21 -6.89 -19.56
CA SER A 398 -11.82 -8.25 -19.16
C SER A 398 -12.19 -8.49 -17.69
N ALA A 399 -12.68 -9.69 -17.37
CA ALA A 399 -12.93 -10.08 -15.99
C ALA A 399 -11.63 -10.55 -15.33
N ASP A 400 -11.33 -10.01 -14.14
CA ASP A 400 -10.20 -10.39 -13.32
C ASP A 400 -10.70 -11.03 -11.99
N PRO A 401 -11.01 -12.34 -11.98
CA PRO A 401 -11.45 -13.01 -10.75
C PRO A 401 -10.37 -12.97 -9.66
N VAL A 402 -10.67 -12.36 -8.53
CA VAL A 402 -9.77 -12.25 -7.38
C VAL A 402 -9.91 -13.52 -6.55
N ALA A 403 -8.90 -14.39 -6.56
CA ALA A 403 -8.93 -15.61 -5.75
C ALA A 403 -9.21 -15.29 -4.27
N ALA A 404 -10.24 -15.93 -3.69
CA ALA A 404 -10.79 -15.65 -2.36
C ALA A 404 -9.75 -15.62 -1.22
N GLY A 405 -8.58 -16.25 -1.37
CA GLY A 405 -7.46 -16.25 -0.42
C GLY A 405 -6.45 -15.09 -0.54
N ARG A 406 -6.60 -14.17 -1.51
CA ARG A 406 -5.58 -13.14 -1.83
C ARG A 406 -5.99 -11.69 -1.50
N LYS A 407 -7.24 -11.45 -1.07
CA LYS A 407 -7.74 -10.10 -0.72
C LYS A 407 -7.31 -9.72 0.70
N VAL A 408 -6.64 -8.57 0.84
CA VAL A 408 -6.14 -8.01 2.13
C VAL A 408 -7.30 -7.66 3.08
N THR A 409 -8.55 -7.68 2.62
CA THR A 409 -9.75 -7.39 3.41
C THR A 409 -10.19 -8.53 4.34
N ARG A 410 -9.65 -9.75 4.23
CA ARG A 410 -9.99 -10.88 5.13
C ARG A 410 -9.27 -10.87 6.49
N ILE A 411 -8.50 -9.83 6.77
CA ILE A 411 -7.85 -9.64 8.08
C ILE A 411 -8.91 -9.41 9.21
N TRP A 412 -10.18 -9.23 8.85
CA TRP A 412 -11.30 -8.89 9.75
C TRP A 412 -12.21 -10.06 10.14
N GLY A 413 -11.80 -11.31 9.94
CA GLY A 413 -12.59 -12.48 10.35
C GLY A 413 -13.85 -12.73 9.51
N PRO A 414 -14.73 -13.67 9.92
CA PRO A 414 -15.86 -14.15 9.13
C PRO A 414 -16.99 -13.13 8.89
N GLU A 415 -16.93 -11.94 9.49
CA GLU A 415 -17.89 -10.84 9.30
C GLU A 415 -17.52 -9.88 8.15
N ALA A 416 -16.50 -10.22 7.34
CA ALA A 416 -16.17 -9.46 6.14
C ALA A 416 -17.38 -9.46 5.18
N GLY A 417 -17.99 -8.29 4.99
CA GLY A 417 -19.08 -8.08 4.04
C GLY A 417 -18.76 -8.75 2.70
N ARG A 418 -19.77 -9.43 2.13
CA ARG A 418 -19.72 -10.16 0.86
C ARG A 418 -19.53 -9.19 -0.32
N ALA A 419 -18.38 -8.55 -0.39
CA ALA A 419 -17.92 -7.83 -1.57
C ALA A 419 -17.53 -8.87 -2.62
N THR A 420 -18.17 -8.82 -3.79
CA THR A 420 -17.94 -9.73 -4.91
C THR A 420 -16.45 -9.90 -5.26
N ASP A 421 -16.12 -11.13 -5.63
CA ASP A 421 -14.76 -11.65 -5.84
C ASP A 421 -14.21 -11.39 -7.26
N ILE A 422 -14.70 -10.35 -7.96
CA ILE A 422 -14.33 -10.07 -9.37
C ILE A 422 -14.00 -8.58 -9.54
N ASP A 423 -12.76 -8.29 -9.92
CA ASP A 423 -12.37 -7.00 -10.48
C ASP A 423 -12.61 -7.02 -12.00
N ARG A 424 -12.89 -5.88 -12.62
CA ARG A 424 -12.99 -5.73 -14.09
C ARG A 424 -11.92 -4.78 -14.58
N ILE A 425 -11.32 -5.13 -15.72
CA ILE A 425 -10.32 -4.31 -16.38
C ILE A 425 -10.98 -3.62 -17.57
N LEU A 426 -11.18 -2.32 -17.47
CA LEU A 426 -11.67 -1.47 -18.54
C LEU A 426 -10.49 -0.92 -19.34
N VAL A 427 -10.48 -1.13 -20.66
CA VAL A 427 -9.50 -0.52 -21.56
C VAL A 427 -10.20 0.44 -22.51
N ILE A 428 -9.81 1.71 -22.42
CA ILE A 428 -10.29 2.81 -23.26
C ILE A 428 -9.11 3.59 -23.84
N ALA A 429 -9.35 4.41 -24.86
CA ALA A 429 -8.34 5.25 -25.50
C ALA A 429 -8.92 6.64 -25.83
N PRO A 430 -8.11 7.72 -25.84
CA PRO A 430 -8.60 9.06 -26.17
C PRO A 430 -9.04 9.17 -27.63
N THR A 431 -8.45 8.36 -28.52
CA THR A 431 -8.78 8.35 -29.96
C THR A 431 -8.96 6.93 -30.50
N GLU A 432 -9.47 6.84 -31.73
CA GLU A 432 -9.59 5.57 -32.46
C GLU A 432 -8.22 4.96 -32.79
N LEU A 433 -7.19 5.79 -33.01
CA LEU A 433 -5.82 5.33 -33.22
C LEU A 433 -5.31 4.58 -31.97
N GLY A 434 -5.50 5.18 -30.79
CA GLY A 434 -5.11 4.54 -29.54
C GLY A 434 -5.88 3.26 -29.24
N ARG A 435 -7.18 3.22 -29.57
CA ARG A 435 -8.01 2.02 -29.42
C ARG A 435 -7.48 0.86 -30.26
N ARG A 436 -7.22 1.09 -31.55
CA ARG A 436 -6.69 0.06 -32.47
C ARG A 436 -5.32 -0.42 -32.02
N ARG A 437 -4.44 0.49 -31.60
CA ARG A 437 -3.13 0.15 -31.04
C ARG A 437 -3.27 -0.74 -29.80
N ALA A 438 -4.13 -0.38 -28.86
CA ALA A 438 -4.35 -1.16 -27.64
C ALA A 438 -4.84 -2.59 -27.96
N LEU A 439 -5.84 -2.73 -28.85
CA LEU A 439 -6.34 -4.04 -29.27
C LEU A 439 -5.29 -4.91 -29.95
N ALA A 440 -4.46 -4.32 -30.82
CA ALA A 440 -3.36 -5.04 -31.47
C ALA A 440 -2.30 -5.51 -30.44
N ALA A 441 -1.96 -4.63 -29.48
CA ALA A 441 -0.92 -4.89 -28.50
C ALA A 441 -1.33 -5.86 -27.38
N LEU A 442 -2.61 -5.87 -26.97
CA LEU A 442 -3.07 -6.72 -25.86
C LEU A 442 -2.95 -8.22 -26.15
N ARG A 443 -2.97 -8.60 -27.43
CA ARG A 443 -2.77 -10.00 -27.89
C ARG A 443 -1.30 -10.45 -27.81
N GLY A 444 -0.37 -9.52 -27.63
CA GLY A 444 1.06 -9.81 -27.61
C GLY A 444 1.50 -10.54 -26.33
N PRO A 445 2.53 -11.39 -26.40
CA PRO A 445 3.12 -11.99 -25.21
C PRO A 445 3.82 -10.94 -24.33
N VAL A 446 3.93 -11.23 -23.04
CA VAL A 446 4.74 -10.42 -22.10
C VAL A 446 6.04 -11.14 -21.81
N ALA A 447 7.16 -10.43 -22.03
CA ALA A 447 8.44 -10.87 -21.51
C ALA A 447 8.43 -10.72 -19.98
N TRP A 448 8.34 -11.84 -19.27
CA TRP A 448 8.43 -11.91 -17.82
C TRP A 448 9.89 -12.05 -17.41
N ASP A 449 10.69 -11.03 -17.69
CA ASP A 449 12.07 -11.01 -17.23
C ASP A 449 12.11 -10.95 -15.70
N ALA A 450 12.96 -11.75 -15.08
CA ALA A 450 13.23 -11.61 -13.66
C ALA A 450 13.80 -10.19 -13.41
N PRO A 451 13.33 -9.46 -12.38
CA PRO A 451 14.01 -8.25 -11.95
C PRO A 451 15.50 -8.60 -11.74
N VAL A 452 16.37 -7.80 -12.35
CA VAL A 452 17.83 -7.98 -12.37
C VAL A 452 18.32 -8.40 -10.99
N GLY A 453 18.83 -9.63 -10.86
CA GLY A 453 19.42 -10.15 -9.61
C GLY A 453 18.97 -11.55 -9.18
N ARG A 454 17.91 -12.12 -9.75
CA ARG A 454 17.55 -13.54 -9.51
C ARG A 454 18.08 -14.44 -10.61
N GLY A 455 19.39 -14.42 -10.82
CA GLY A 455 20.06 -15.53 -11.50
C GLY A 455 19.86 -16.80 -10.66
N ALA A 456 19.44 -17.88 -11.31
CA ALA A 456 19.42 -19.20 -10.71
C ALA A 456 20.83 -19.55 -10.22
N SER A 457 21.10 -19.42 -8.91
CA SER A 457 22.27 -20.03 -8.28
C SER A 457 22.10 -20.07 -6.76
N GLY A 458 22.23 -21.28 -6.21
CA GLY A 458 22.97 -21.58 -4.99
C GLY A 458 22.51 -20.97 -3.66
N ALA A 459 22.32 -21.82 -2.67
CA ALA A 459 22.38 -21.48 -1.27
C ALA A 459 23.70 -20.75 -0.92
N GLY A 460 23.73 -19.44 -1.06
CA GLY A 460 24.80 -18.57 -0.58
C GLY A 460 24.60 -18.28 0.90
N LYS A 461 25.47 -18.85 1.75
CA LYS A 461 25.57 -18.50 3.17
C LYS A 461 25.68 -16.97 3.33
N PRO A 462 25.05 -16.36 4.35
CA PRO A 462 25.22 -14.94 4.61
C PRO A 462 26.69 -14.65 4.88
N LEU A 463 27.28 -13.73 4.11
CA LEU A 463 28.60 -13.18 4.41
C LEU A 463 28.55 -12.55 5.81
N ALA A 464 29.35 -13.11 6.71
CA ALA A 464 29.58 -12.57 8.04
C ALA A 464 30.37 -11.26 7.94
N ILE A 465 29.67 -10.13 7.97
CA ILE A 465 30.24 -8.83 8.35
C ILE A 465 29.35 -8.26 9.46
N LEU A 466 29.37 -8.95 10.61
CA LEU A 466 28.91 -8.47 11.91
C LEU A 466 29.74 -9.22 12.97
N GLY A 467 31.07 -9.12 12.82
CA GLY A 467 32.04 -9.71 13.72
C GLY A 467 32.87 -8.62 14.36
N ARG A 468 32.31 -8.00 15.42
CA ARG A 468 32.94 -7.29 16.55
C ARG A 468 31.85 -6.42 17.18
N TYR A 469 31.98 -6.14 18.48
CA TYR A 469 31.04 -5.40 19.33
C TYR A 469 29.94 -6.25 20.00
N ALA A 470 30.40 -7.28 20.71
CA ALA A 470 29.81 -7.67 21.99
C ALA A 470 30.92 -7.64 23.04
N ALA A 471 31.15 -6.48 23.64
CA ALA A 471 31.85 -6.32 24.90
C ALA A 471 31.33 -5.04 25.55
N ASP A 472 31.17 -5.10 26.87
CA ASP A 472 30.84 -4.01 27.79
C ASP A 472 29.35 -3.69 28.00
N VAL A 473 28.66 -4.66 28.62
CA VAL A 473 27.64 -4.37 29.65
C VAL A 473 27.93 -5.29 30.86
N PRO A 474 28.17 -4.77 32.09
CA PRO A 474 28.46 -5.61 33.24
C PRO A 474 27.24 -6.43 33.65
N SER A 475 27.38 -7.75 33.69
CA SER A 475 26.35 -8.69 34.14
C SER A 475 26.42 -8.88 35.67
N GLY A 476 25.42 -8.38 36.39
CA GLY A 476 25.09 -8.90 37.73
C GLY A 476 24.21 -10.13 37.61
N ARG A 477 24.74 -11.32 37.93
CA ARG A 477 23.93 -12.53 38.19
C ARG A 477 23.81 -12.74 39.70
N PRO A 478 22.75 -13.40 40.14
CA PRO A 478 22.88 -14.47 41.12
C PRO A 478 22.64 -15.84 40.47
N ARG A 479 23.36 -16.82 41.02
CA ARG A 479 23.42 -18.22 40.62
C ARG A 479 22.17 -18.99 41.07
N GLY A 480 21.82 -20.03 40.31
CA GLY A 480 21.00 -21.15 40.74
C GLY A 480 21.08 -22.24 39.67
N ASP A 481 21.58 -23.42 40.07
CA ASP A 481 21.62 -24.66 39.28
C ASP A 481 20.20 -25.18 38.96
N GLY A 482 19.96 -26.13 38.05
CA GLY A 482 20.88 -27.11 37.50
C GLY A 482 20.37 -27.90 36.29
N SER A 483 21.30 -28.74 35.83
CA SER A 483 21.20 -30.04 35.14
C SER A 483 20.25 -30.30 33.95
N ALA A 484 20.89 -30.81 32.90
CA ALA A 484 20.45 -31.82 31.91
C ALA A 484 19.39 -31.40 30.87
N GLY A 485 19.44 -31.79 29.60
CA GLY A 485 20.26 -32.79 28.91
C GLY A 485 20.28 -32.53 27.39
N ALA A 486 20.99 -33.41 26.69
CA ALA A 486 21.34 -33.33 25.29
C ALA A 486 20.23 -33.78 24.32
N ASP A 487 20.45 -33.39 23.07
CA ASP A 487 20.11 -34.03 21.79
C ASP A 487 18.72 -33.86 21.14
N GLU A 488 18.83 -33.84 19.81
CA GLU A 488 17.87 -34.16 18.73
C GLU A 488 17.10 -33.00 18.04
N GLU A 489 17.54 -32.71 16.80
CA GLU A 489 16.66 -32.29 15.71
C GLU A 489 15.59 -33.34 15.45
N PRO A 490 14.36 -32.93 15.09
CA PRO A 490 13.85 -33.25 13.76
C PRO A 490 13.06 -32.06 13.16
N GLY A 491 12.98 -31.86 11.84
CA GLY A 491 12.50 -32.83 10.87
C GLY A 491 11.01 -32.56 10.61
N SER A 492 10.69 -32.09 9.40
CA SER A 492 9.37 -31.75 8.89
C SER A 492 8.31 -32.85 9.07
N ARG A 493 7.05 -32.47 9.38
CA ARG A 493 5.84 -33.02 8.72
C ARG A 493 4.57 -32.24 9.04
N ALA A 494 3.68 -32.26 8.06
CA ALA A 494 2.31 -31.76 8.09
C ALA A 494 1.41 -32.65 8.96
N ASP A 495 0.39 -32.06 9.59
CA ASP A 495 -0.99 -32.52 9.48
C ASP A 495 -1.95 -31.51 10.16
N ASP A 496 -2.96 -31.12 9.39
CA ASP A 496 -4.14 -30.35 9.81
C ASP A 496 -5.12 -31.29 10.54
N GLN A 497 -5.46 -30.98 11.80
CA GLN A 497 -6.77 -31.32 12.37
C GLN A 497 -7.30 -30.16 13.24
N PRO A 498 -8.57 -29.74 13.09
CA PRO A 498 -9.15 -28.64 13.84
C PRO A 498 -9.61 -29.07 15.25
N ALA A 499 -9.32 -28.20 16.22
CA ALA A 499 -9.66 -28.36 17.63
C ALA A 499 -11.18 -28.36 17.91
N ALA A 500 -11.56 -29.18 18.88
CA ALA A 500 -12.92 -29.47 19.34
C ALA A 500 -13.71 -28.24 19.84
N GLN A 501 -15.00 -28.21 19.46
CA GLN A 501 -16.00 -27.25 19.94
C GLN A 501 -16.50 -27.64 21.34
N LEU A 502 -16.38 -26.72 22.30
CA LEU A 502 -17.04 -26.80 23.60
C LEU A 502 -18.55 -26.52 23.44
N ARG A 503 -19.39 -27.50 23.82
CA ARG A 503 -20.86 -27.38 23.87
C ARG A 503 -21.30 -26.69 25.18
N PRO A 504 -22.34 -25.85 25.17
CA PRO A 504 -22.95 -25.31 26.39
C PRO A 504 -23.90 -26.34 27.05
N ALA A 505 -23.99 -26.27 28.38
CA ALA A 505 -24.74 -27.16 29.25
C ALA A 505 -26.27 -27.06 29.05
N ALA A 506 -26.94 -28.21 29.02
CA ALA A 506 -28.39 -28.35 28.91
C ALA A 506 -29.08 -28.18 30.28
N ALA A 507 -30.15 -27.38 30.30
CA ALA A 507 -31.08 -27.28 31.41
C ALA A 507 -31.96 -28.55 31.50
N GLY A 508 -32.08 -29.11 32.69
CA GLY A 508 -32.90 -30.30 32.98
C GLY A 508 -34.40 -30.02 33.00
N PRO A 509 -35.24 -31.08 32.93
CA PRO A 509 -36.67 -30.96 32.70
C PRO A 509 -37.47 -30.65 33.98
N SER A 510 -38.52 -29.84 33.80
CA SER A 510 -39.59 -29.57 34.77
C SER A 510 -40.48 -30.80 34.98
N VAL A 511 -40.65 -31.22 36.22
CA VAL A 511 -41.73 -32.13 36.65
C VAL A 511 -42.91 -31.28 37.12
N ARG A 512 -44.11 -31.60 36.60
CA ARG A 512 -45.39 -31.06 37.08
C ARG A 512 -45.77 -31.74 38.41
N ALA A 513 -46.19 -30.92 39.37
CA ALA A 513 -47.31 -31.16 40.27
C ALA A 513 -47.93 -29.80 40.60
#